data_AF-A0AAW2JWZ7-F1
#
_entry.id   AF-A0AAW2JWZ7-F1
#
_cell.length_a   1.000
_cell.length_b   1.000
_cell.length_c   1.000
_cell.angle_alpha   90.00
_cell.angle_beta   90.00
_cell.angle_gamma   90.00
#
_symmetry.space_group_name_H-M   'P 1'
#
loop_
_entity.id
_entity.type
_entity.pdbx_description
1 polymer ?
#
loop_
_entity_poly.entity_id
_entity_poly.type
_entity_poly.pdbx_seq_one_letter_code
_entity_poly.pdbx_strand_id
1 'polypeptide(L)'
;MKKFEQILDPRLNGKYDLKSAQKLAAIANRCLLRQPKNRPRMSQVLEMVNHVIEAASVESPDGTVECSPLTDDDEKYAEESLKRRFLHHLIGDNKCLG
;
A
#
# COMPACT_ATOMS: atom_id res chain seq x y z
N MET A 1 20.90 18.89 -8.65
CA MET A 1 19.60 18.20 -8.65
C MET A 1 19.51 16.96 -9.57
N LYS A 2 20.49 16.66 -10.44
CA LYS A 2 20.48 15.53 -11.39
C LYS A 2 20.49 14.10 -10.79
N LYS A 3 20.68 13.93 -9.48
CA LYS A 3 20.78 12.59 -8.85
C LYS A 3 19.41 11.90 -8.70
N PHE A 4 18.33 12.67 -8.63
CA PHE A 4 16.99 12.10 -8.44
C PHE A 4 16.49 11.41 -9.70
N GLU A 5 16.72 12.00 -10.88
CA GLU A 5 16.33 11.40 -12.16
C GLU A 5 17.03 10.05 -12.41
N GLN A 6 18.20 9.82 -11.79
CA GLN A 6 18.93 8.55 -11.89
C GLN A 6 18.29 7.40 -11.12
N ILE A 7 17.43 7.69 -10.13
CA ILE A 7 16.72 6.66 -9.35
C ILE A 7 15.30 6.40 -9.88
N LEU A 8 14.83 7.22 -10.82
CA LEU A 8 13.55 7.03 -11.47
C LEU A 8 13.67 5.96 -12.56
N ASP A 9 12.57 5.25 -12.82
CA ASP A 9 12.54 4.20 -13.84
C ASP A 9 12.85 4.81 -15.23
N PRO A 10 13.95 4.40 -15.90
CA PRO A 10 14.29 4.89 -17.24
C PRO A 10 13.18 4.67 -18.26
N ARG A 11 12.32 3.66 -18.06
CA ARG A 11 11.19 3.35 -18.96
C ARG A 11 10.10 4.40 -18.93
N LEU A 12 10.07 5.28 -17.91
CA LEU A 12 9.17 6.44 -17.90
C LEU A 12 9.56 7.47 -18.95
N ASN A 13 10.80 7.46 -19.44
CA ASN A 13 11.26 8.28 -20.56
C ASN A 13 10.93 9.78 -20.38
N GLY A 14 11.11 10.29 -19.14
CA GLY A 14 10.81 11.68 -18.77
C GLY A 14 9.32 12.02 -18.61
N LYS A 15 8.42 11.04 -18.79
CA LYS A 15 6.96 11.22 -18.67
C LYS A 15 6.52 11.12 -17.21
N TYR A 16 6.98 12.04 -16.38
CA TYR A 16 6.57 12.16 -14.99
C TYR A 16 6.61 13.62 -14.55
N ASP A 17 5.70 14.00 -13.65
CA ASP A 17 5.84 15.26 -12.94
C ASP A 17 6.91 15.12 -11.85
N LEU A 18 7.95 15.94 -11.93
CA LEU A 18 9.08 15.88 -11.00
C LEU A 18 8.65 16.11 -9.55
N LYS A 19 7.68 17.01 -9.30
CA LYS A 19 7.19 17.30 -7.95
C LYS A 19 6.46 16.10 -7.37
N SER A 20 5.57 15.49 -8.14
CA SER A 20 4.82 14.29 -7.74
C SER A 20 5.76 13.10 -7.53
N ALA A 21 6.74 12.91 -8.41
CA ALA A 21 7.76 11.88 -8.25
C ALA A 21 8.59 12.06 -6.96
N GLN A 22 8.99 13.30 -6.65
CA GLN A 22 9.71 13.61 -5.40
C GLN A 22 8.85 13.33 -4.15
N LYS A 23 7.56 13.71 -4.18
CA LYS A 23 6.63 13.39 -3.09
C LYS A 23 6.48 11.89 -2.90
N LEU A 24 6.32 11.14 -3.98
CA LEU A 24 6.20 9.68 -3.92
C LEU A 24 7.48 9.02 -3.38
N ALA A 25 8.65 9.50 -3.79
CA ALA A 25 9.92 9.04 -3.24
C ALA A 25 10.05 9.34 -1.74
N ALA A 26 9.54 10.47 -1.26
CA ALA A 26 9.50 10.77 0.17
C ALA A 26 8.60 9.79 0.94
N ILE A 27 7.45 9.38 0.37
CA ILE A 27 6.59 8.33 0.94
C ILE A 27 7.36 7.01 1.01
N ALA A 28 8.02 6.59 -0.08
CA ALA A 28 8.83 5.37 -0.10
C ALA A 28 9.94 5.37 0.96
N ASN A 29 10.64 6.50 1.13
CA ASN A 29 11.67 6.65 2.15
C ASN A 29 11.11 6.48 3.58
N ARG A 30 9.89 6.97 3.85
CA ARG A 30 9.22 6.74 5.14
C ARG A 30 8.90 5.26 5.38
N CYS A 31 8.48 4.54 4.34
CA CYS A 31 8.23 3.10 4.41
C CYS A 31 9.50 2.28 4.68
N LEU A 32 10.66 2.76 4.24
CA LEU A 32 11.95 2.08 4.36
C LEU A 32 12.76 2.48 5.61
N LEU A 33 12.17 3.21 6.56
CA LEU A 33 12.86 3.60 7.79
C LEU A 33 13.38 2.38 8.56
N ARG A 34 14.62 2.47 9.07
CA ARG A 34 15.28 1.38 9.79
C ARG A 34 14.48 0.94 11.02
N GLN A 35 13.87 1.89 11.73
CA GLN A 35 13.04 1.61 12.90
C GLN A 35 11.60 1.29 12.46
N PRO A 36 11.09 0.06 12.69
CA PRO A 36 9.74 -0.32 12.24
C PRO A 36 8.63 0.55 12.83
N LYS A 37 8.79 0.99 14.08
CA LYS A 37 7.82 1.88 14.78
C LYS A 37 7.61 3.24 14.12
N ASN A 38 8.55 3.69 13.29
CA ASN A 38 8.45 4.97 12.58
C ASN A 38 7.89 4.80 11.16
N ARG A 39 7.71 3.56 10.69
CA ARG A 39 7.12 3.29 9.38
C ARG A 39 5.61 3.58 9.45
N PRO A 40 5.02 4.19 8.41
CA PRO A 40 3.59 4.42 8.36
C PRO A 40 2.81 3.10 8.28
N ARG A 41 1.57 3.10 8.78
CA ARG A 41 0.61 2.03 8.49
C ARG A 41 0.22 2.09 7.01
N MET A 42 -0.16 0.95 6.42
CA MET A 42 -0.58 0.92 5.01
C MET A 42 -1.78 1.82 4.70
N SER A 43 -2.70 2.01 5.65
CA SER A 43 -3.81 2.97 5.52
C SER A 43 -3.30 4.41 5.34
N GLN A 44 -2.29 4.82 6.12
CA GLN A 44 -1.65 6.13 5.99
C GLN A 44 -0.87 6.25 4.68
N VAL A 45 -0.25 5.15 4.21
CA VAL A 45 0.43 5.12 2.91
C VAL A 45 -0.57 5.39 1.78
N LEU A 46 -1.73 4.76 1.82
CA LEU A 46 -2.78 4.96 0.82
C LEU A 46 -3.27 6.41 0.79
N GLU A 47 -3.56 6.98 1.95
CA GLU A 47 -3.95 8.39 2.10
C GLU A 47 -2.89 9.33 1.51
N MET A 48 -1.62 9.14 1.88
CA MET A 48 -0.52 9.96 1.34
C MET A 48 -0.37 9.84 -0.17
N VAL A 49 -0.57 8.65 -0.75
CA VAL A 49 -0.48 8.44 -2.20
C VAL A 49 -1.65 9.12 -2.92
N ASN A 50 -2.87 8.99 -2.41
CA ASN A 50 -4.04 9.65 -2.98
C ASN A 50 -3.86 11.17 -3.03
N HIS A 51 -3.34 11.78 -1.97
CA HIS A 51 -3.04 13.22 -1.98
C HIS A 51 -1.99 13.65 -3.02
N VAL A 52 -1.05 12.76 -3.40
CA VAL A 52 -0.11 13.06 -4.49
C VAL A 52 -0.83 13.08 -5.83
N ILE A 53 -1.78 12.16 -6.03
CA ILE A 53 -2.57 12.05 -7.27
C ILE A 53 -3.56 13.22 -7.38
N GLU A 54 -4.29 13.53 -6.32
CA GLU A 54 -5.24 14.66 -6.27
C GLU A 54 -4.55 15.99 -6.55
N ALA A 55 -3.38 16.21 -5.94
CA ALA A 55 -2.59 17.42 -6.16
C ALA A 55 -2.05 17.56 -7.59
N ALA A 56 -2.01 16.46 -8.36
CA ALA A 56 -1.65 16.48 -9.77
C ALA A 56 -2.86 16.72 -10.70
N SER A 57 -4.09 16.57 -10.20
CA SER A 57 -5.34 16.56 -11.00
C SER A 57 -6.13 17.87 -10.95
N VAL A 58 -5.49 19.02 -10.72
CA VAL A 58 -6.19 20.33 -10.78
C VAL A 58 -6.42 20.77 -12.23
N GLU A 59 -6.99 19.89 -13.07
CA GLU A 59 -7.79 20.18 -14.26
C GLU A 59 -8.88 19.11 -14.38
N SER A 60 -10.12 19.54 -14.14
CA SER A 60 -11.43 18.85 -14.29
C SER A 60 -11.96 17.98 -13.14
N PRO A 61 -13.18 18.31 -12.61
CA PRO A 61 -13.92 17.49 -11.67
C PRO A 61 -14.71 16.42 -12.42
N ASP A 62 -14.46 15.15 -12.13
CA ASP A 62 -15.49 14.11 -11.88
C ASP A 62 -14.80 12.74 -11.72
N GLY A 63 -15.22 11.96 -10.71
CA GLY A 63 -14.71 10.60 -10.49
C GLY A 63 -14.43 10.26 -9.03
N THR A 64 -15.46 10.30 -8.19
CA THR A 64 -15.46 9.72 -6.84
C THR A 64 -15.17 8.22 -6.93
N VAL A 65 -14.03 7.76 -6.43
CA VAL A 65 -13.82 6.36 -6.05
C VAL A 65 -14.07 6.26 -4.55
N GLU A 66 -15.32 5.95 -4.20
CA GLU A 66 -15.67 5.50 -2.85
C GLU A 66 -15.15 4.07 -2.67
N CYS A 67 -14.19 3.89 -1.77
CA CYS A 67 -14.08 2.60 -1.07
C CYS A 67 -15.28 2.51 -0.15
N SER A 68 -16.15 1.52 -0.39
CA SER A 68 -17.36 1.26 0.39
C SER A 68 -17.08 1.21 1.90
N PRO A 69 -17.98 1.71 2.76
CA PRO A 69 -17.87 1.57 4.20
C PRO A 69 -17.84 0.09 4.60
N LEU A 70 -16.85 -0.30 5.40
CA LEU A 70 -16.90 -1.55 6.16
C LEU A 70 -18.02 -1.41 7.19
N THR A 71 -19.13 -2.11 6.98
CA THR A 71 -20.23 -2.16 7.94
C THR A 71 -19.86 -3.10 9.09
N ASP A 72 -20.18 -2.67 10.31
CA ASP A 72 -19.88 -3.33 11.59
C ASP A 72 -20.65 -4.64 11.86
N ASP A 73 -20.58 -5.63 10.96
CA ASP A 73 -21.24 -6.96 11.11
C ASP A 73 -20.27 -8.16 11.07
N ASP A 74 -18.96 -7.93 11.26
CA ASP A 74 -17.89 -8.90 10.96
C ASP A 74 -17.23 -9.62 12.17
N GLU A 75 -17.91 -9.76 13.32
CA GLU A 75 -17.33 -10.57 14.43
C GLU A 75 -17.41 -12.09 14.20
N LYS A 76 -18.27 -12.56 13.28
CA LYS A 76 -18.46 -14.01 13.04
C LYS A 76 -17.53 -14.58 11.95
N TYR A 77 -17.22 -13.80 10.90
CA TYR A 77 -16.47 -14.29 9.73
C TYR A 77 -14.95 -14.40 9.96
N ALA A 78 -14.40 -13.59 10.88
CA ALA A 78 -12.98 -13.64 11.24
C ALA A 78 -12.63 -14.93 12.00
N GLU A 79 -13.46 -15.34 12.97
CA GLU A 79 -13.21 -16.53 13.79
C GLU A 79 -13.24 -17.82 12.94
N GLU A 80 -14.15 -17.91 11.96
CA GLU A 80 -14.25 -19.03 11.04
C GLU A 80 -13.04 -19.11 10.09
N SER A 81 -12.51 -17.96 9.66
CA SER A 81 -11.28 -17.89 8.85
C SER A 81 -10.04 -18.30 9.64
N LEU A 82 -9.92 -17.91 10.90
CA LEU A 82 -8.85 -18.38 11.77
C LEU A 82 -8.95 -19.88 12.03
N LYS A 83 -10.16 -20.41 12.29
CA LYS A 83 -10.40 -21.87 12.45
C LYS A 83 -10.00 -22.66 11.20
N ARG A 84 -10.39 -22.18 10.01
CA ARG A 84 -9.97 -22.79 8.72
C ARG A 84 -8.45 -22.77 8.55
N ARG A 85 -7.80 -21.67 8.90
CA ARG A 85 -6.33 -21.52 8.77
C ARG A 85 -5.56 -22.40 9.75
N PHE A 86 -6.06 -22.54 10.99
CA PHE A 86 -5.51 -23.46 11.98
C PHE A 86 -5.67 -24.93 11.57
N LEU A 87 -6.84 -25.32 11.05
CA LEU A 87 -7.06 -26.71 10.60
C LEU A 87 -6.14 -27.09 9.43
N HIS A 88 -5.88 -26.17 8.50
CA HIS A 88 -4.93 -26.39 7.41
C HIS A 88 -3.48 -26.58 7.91
N HIS A 89 -3.11 -25.95 9.03
CA HIS A 89 -1.80 -26.15 9.65
C HIS A 89 -1.68 -27.55 10.28
N LEU A 90 -2.68 -27.98 11.07
CA LEU A 90 -2.69 -29.30 11.72
C LEU A 90 -2.68 -30.48 10.73
N ILE A 91 -3.31 -30.32 9.56
CA ILE A 91 -3.30 -31.34 8.50
C ILE A 91 -1.91 -31.44 7.84
N GLY A 92 -1.13 -30.34 7.82
CA GLY A 92 0.21 -30.29 7.24
C GLY A 92 1.29 -31.01 8.07
N ASP A 93 1.10 -31.11 9.39
CA ASP A 93 2.10 -31.66 10.31
C ASP A 93 2.13 -33.20 10.36
N ASN A 94 1.08 -33.87 9.86
CA ASN A 94 0.98 -35.34 9.87
C ASN A 94 1.45 -36.06 8.60
N LYS A 95 2.15 -35.35 7.67
CA LYS A 95 2.58 -35.95 6.39
C LYS A 95 4.08 -36.24 6.26
N CYS A 96 4.83 -36.17 7.36
CA CYS A 96 6.25 -36.52 7.38
C CYS A 96 6.56 -37.68 8.34
N LEU A 97 5.78 -38.76 8.28
CA LEU A 97 6.19 -40.07 8.80
C LEU A 97 5.72 -41.14 7.80
N GLY A 98 6.61 -41.47 6.86
CA GLY A 98 6.48 -42.53 5.86
C GLY A 98 7.84 -42.79 5.24
#